data_AF-W2HC49-F1
#
_entry.id   AF-W2HC49-F1
#
_cell.length_a   1.000
_cell.length_b   1.000
_cell.length_c   1.000
_cell.angle_alpha   90.00
_cell.angle_beta   90.00
_cell.angle_gamma   90.00
#
_symmetry.space_group_name_H-M   'P 1'
#
loop_
_entity.id
_entity.type
_entity.pdbx_description
1 polymer ?
#
loop_
_entity_poly.entity_id
_entity_poly.type
_entity_poly.pdbx_seq_one_letter_code
_entity_poly.pdbx_strand_id
1 'polypeptide(L)'
;VGKIIRDFRVRKFQEMTGRSYKKINAMKFLDAANLYDTAAAEASSLIEKLEVDKEWYYNLYGDAIQKRVDPQDTCDGISYGSS
;
A
#
# COMPACT_ATOMS: atom_id res chain seq x y z
N VAL A 1 -5.95 -13.35 -19.65
CA VAL A 1 -6.25 -11.92 -19.94
C VAL A 1 -5.75 -11.59 -21.34
N GLY A 2 -6.57 -11.00 -22.20
CA GLY A 2 -6.13 -10.61 -23.54
C GLY A 2 -5.08 -9.49 -23.51
N LYS A 3 -4.19 -9.45 -24.51
CA LYS A 3 -3.06 -8.49 -24.58
C LYS A 3 -3.51 -7.03 -24.41
N ILE A 4 -4.57 -6.62 -25.09
CA ILE A 4 -5.09 -5.24 -25.05
C ILE A 4 -5.53 -4.85 -23.63
N ILE A 5 -6.27 -5.73 -22.96
CA ILE A 5 -6.76 -5.49 -21.60
C ILE A 5 -5.58 -5.39 -20.63
N ARG A 6 -4.57 -6.26 -20.79
CA ARG A 6 -3.37 -6.24 -19.97
C ARG A 6 -2.58 -4.95 -20.18
N ASP A 7 -2.33 -4.56 -21.43
CA ASP A 7 -1.60 -3.34 -21.77
C ASP A 7 -2.31 -2.09 -21.23
N PHE A 8 -3.64 -2.03 -21.31
CA PHE A 8 -4.43 -0.96 -20.70
C PHE A 8 -4.20 -0.86 -19.18
N ARG A 9 -4.27 -2.00 -18.48
CA ARG A 9 -4.02 -2.07 -17.02
C ARG A 9 -2.61 -1.60 -16.67
N VAL A 10 -1.59 -2.03 -17.42
CA VAL A 10 -0.20 -1.64 -17.17
C VAL A 10 0.03 -0.14 -17.41
N ARG A 11 -0.58 0.44 -18.46
CA ARG A 11 -0.50 1.90 -18.69
C ARG A 11 -1.18 2.70 -17.59
N LYS A 12 -2.36 2.26 -17.14
CA LYS A 12 -3.02 2.89 -15.98
C LYS A 12 -2.17 2.78 -14.72
N PHE A 13 -1.51 1.66 -14.52
CA PHE A 13 -0.64 1.51 -13.37
C PHE A 13 0.63 2.39 -13.47
N GLN A 14 1.16 2.59 -14.67
CA GLN A 14 2.21 3.57 -14.94
C GLN A 14 1.76 5.00 -14.62
N GLU A 15 0.55 5.39 -15.03
CA GLU A 15 -0.01 6.73 -14.75
C GLU A 15 -0.09 6.99 -13.24
N MET A 16 -0.57 6.00 -12.47
CA MET A 16 -0.74 6.14 -11.02
C MET A 16 0.57 6.15 -10.25
N THR A 17 1.55 5.31 -10.64
CA THR A 17 2.78 5.10 -9.87
C THR A 17 4.00 5.87 -10.39
N GLY A 18 3.86 6.54 -11.53
CA GLY A 18 4.97 7.22 -12.22
C GLY A 18 6.07 6.29 -12.74
N ARG A 19 5.89 4.96 -12.67
CA ARG A 19 6.90 3.99 -13.09
C ARG A 19 6.79 3.66 -14.58
N SER A 20 7.92 3.38 -15.21
CA SER A 20 7.92 3.03 -16.63
C SER A 20 7.21 1.70 -16.89
N TYR A 21 6.53 1.61 -18.04
CA TYR A 21 5.91 0.38 -18.53
C TYR A 21 6.83 -0.84 -18.43
N LYS A 22 8.10 -0.68 -18.84
CA LYS A 22 9.11 -1.74 -18.82
C LYS A 22 9.36 -2.24 -17.40
N LYS A 23 9.44 -1.32 -16.42
CA LYS A 23 9.66 -1.66 -15.01
C LYS A 23 8.47 -2.44 -14.47
N ILE A 24 7.25 -1.94 -14.67
CA ILE A 24 6.02 -2.61 -14.22
C ILE A 24 5.85 -3.99 -14.85
N ASN A 25 6.09 -4.11 -16.16
CA ASN A 25 5.91 -5.36 -16.88
C ASN A 25 6.94 -6.44 -16.49
N ALA A 26 8.02 -6.07 -15.81
CA ALA A 26 9.04 -6.99 -15.30
C ALA A 26 8.85 -7.38 -13.82
N MET A 27 7.92 -6.73 -13.10
CA MET A 27 7.68 -7.02 -11.68
C MET A 27 6.98 -8.36 -11.48
N LYS A 28 7.29 -9.02 -10.35
CA LYS A 28 6.43 -10.09 -9.83
C LYS A 28 5.14 -9.48 -9.30
N PHE A 29 4.11 -10.30 -9.16
CA PHE A 29 2.79 -9.86 -8.70
C PHE A 29 2.84 -9.14 -7.34
N LEU A 30 3.56 -9.69 -6.36
CA LEU A 30 3.69 -9.08 -5.03
C LEU A 30 4.45 -7.75 -5.06
N ASP A 31 5.54 -7.68 -5.83
CA ASP A 31 6.30 -6.43 -6.01
C ASP A 31 5.44 -5.34 -6.64
N ALA A 32 4.59 -5.70 -7.60
CA ALA A 32 3.63 -4.80 -8.21
C ALA A 32 2.53 -4.39 -7.22
N ALA A 33 2.06 -5.27 -6.33
CA ALA A 33 1.06 -4.93 -5.32
C ALA A 33 1.61 -3.88 -4.32
N ASN A 34 2.83 -4.09 -3.82
CA ASN A 34 3.48 -3.19 -2.85
C ASN A 34 3.91 -1.83 -3.46
N LEU A 35 3.88 -1.71 -4.79
CA LEU A 35 4.30 -0.48 -5.47
C LEU A 35 3.36 0.69 -5.18
N TYR A 36 2.08 0.45 -4.89
CA TYR A 36 1.16 1.52 -4.52
C TYR A 36 1.55 2.20 -3.21
N ASP A 37 1.92 1.43 -2.19
CA ASP A 37 2.36 2.00 -0.90
C ASP A 37 3.64 2.82 -1.07
N THR A 38 4.57 2.31 -1.87
CA THR A 38 5.82 3.02 -2.19
C THR A 38 5.55 4.30 -2.98
N ALA A 39 4.66 4.25 -3.96
CA ALA A 39 4.30 5.41 -4.77
C ALA A 39 3.57 6.46 -3.92
N ALA A 40 2.63 6.05 -3.06
CA ALA A 40 1.87 6.93 -2.17
C ALA A 40 2.76 7.67 -1.15
N ALA A 41 3.90 7.09 -0.77
CA ALA A 41 4.86 7.73 0.11
C ALA A 41 5.71 8.83 -0.57
N GLU A 42 5.66 8.98 -1.89
CA GLU A 42 6.42 10.01 -2.60
C GLU A 42 5.74 11.39 -2.46
N ALA A 43 6.52 12.44 -2.20
CA ALA A 43 5.98 13.80 -2.04
C ALA A 43 5.28 14.35 -3.29
N SER A 44 5.62 13.83 -4.48
CA SER A 44 4.98 14.16 -5.76
C SER A 44 3.83 13.23 -6.14
N SER A 45 3.45 12.31 -5.24
CA SER A 45 2.41 11.32 -5.50
C SER A 45 1.04 11.97 -5.64
N LEU A 46 0.25 11.45 -6.59
CA LEU A 46 -1.19 11.71 -6.67
C LEU A 46 -2.00 10.72 -5.83
N ILE A 47 -1.37 9.65 -5.36
CA ILE A 47 -1.98 8.64 -4.50
C ILE A 47 -1.80 9.10 -3.06
N GLU A 48 -2.90 9.22 -2.35
CA GLU A 48 -2.90 9.49 -0.92
C GLU A 48 -2.35 8.30 -0.14
N LYS A 49 -1.51 8.59 0.85
CA LYS A 49 -0.95 7.58 1.72
C LYS A 49 -2.07 7.05 2.62
N LEU A 50 -2.30 5.73 2.59
CA LEU A 50 -3.24 5.08 3.49
C LEU A 50 -2.61 4.94 4.88
N GLU A 51 -2.45 6.06 5.57
CA GLU A 51 -2.04 6.10 6.97
C GLU A 51 -3.13 6.76 7.80
N VAL A 52 -3.42 6.15 8.95
CA VAL A 52 -4.28 6.78 9.94
C VAL A 52 -3.40 7.69 10.78
N ASP A 53 -3.54 8.99 10.60
CA ASP A 53 -2.90 9.97 11.48
C ASP A 53 -3.35 9.72 12.92
N LYS A 54 -2.39 9.55 13.83
CA LYS A 54 -2.70 9.26 15.23
C LYS A 54 -3.20 10.52 15.91
N GLU A 55 -4.51 10.65 15.98
CA GLU A 55 -5.15 11.75 16.67
C GLU A 55 -5.06 11.62 18.19
N TRP A 56 -4.97 12.77 18.88
CA TRP A 56 -4.77 12.81 20.33
C TRP A 56 -5.89 12.06 21.09
N TYR A 57 -7.11 12.10 20.57
CA TYR A 57 -8.29 11.48 21.19
C TYR A 57 -8.32 9.96 21.03
N TYR A 58 -7.49 9.37 20.17
CA TYR A 58 -7.35 7.90 20.14
C TYR A 58 -6.81 7.36 21.46
N ASN A 59 -5.99 8.13 22.18
CA ASN A 59 -5.53 7.75 23.50
C ASN A 59 -6.64 7.76 24.58
N LEU A 60 -7.81 8.35 24.29
CA LEU A 60 -8.97 8.28 25.20
C LEU A 60 -9.63 6.90 25.16
N TYR A 61 -9.53 6.19 24.04
CA TYR A 61 -9.99 4.82 23.90
C TYR A 61 -8.86 3.90 24.38
N GLY A 62 -8.90 3.53 25.66
CA GLY A 62 -7.92 2.62 26.24
C GLY A 62 -7.94 1.23 25.59
N ASP A 63 -6.86 0.46 25.79
CA ASP A 63 -6.62 -0.86 25.20
C ASP A 63 -7.80 -1.83 25.28
N ALA A 64 -8.65 -1.71 26.30
CA ALA A 64 -9.83 -2.55 26.47
C ALA A 64 -10.89 -2.32 25.37
N ILE A 65 -11.07 -1.09 24.89
CA ILE A 65 -11.97 -0.78 23.77
C ILE A 65 -11.34 -1.26 22.47
N GLN A 66 -10.05 -0.96 22.25
CA GLN A 66 -9.31 -1.39 21.07
C GLN A 66 -9.37 -2.90 20.89
N LYS A 67 -9.03 -3.69 21.92
CA LYS A 67 -9.09 -5.17 21.87
C LYS A 67 -10.49 -5.75 21.64
N ARG A 68 -11.54 -4.99 21.94
CA ARG A 68 -12.92 -5.42 21.73
C ARG A 68 -13.40 -5.12 20.30
N VAL A 69 -13.04 -3.96 19.77
CA VAL A 69 -13.43 -3.51 18.43
C VAL A 69 -12.56 -4.15 17.36
N ASP A 70 -11.26 -4.23 17.60
CA ASP A 70 -10.29 -4.92 16.76
C ASP A 70 -9.48 -5.93 17.57
N PRO A 71 -10.05 -7.12 17.84
CA PRO A 71 -9.33 -8.19 18.53
C PRO A 71 -8.17 -8.78 17.73
N GLN A 72 -8.06 -8.44 16.43
CA GLN A 72 -7.07 -8.98 15.50
C GLN A 72 -5.95 -7.97 15.20
N ASP A 73 -5.93 -6.81 15.89
CA ASP A 73 -4.83 -5.85 15.88
C ASP A 73 -3.62 -6.39 16.66
N THR A 74 -3.13 -7.54 16.24
CA THR A 74 -1.95 -8.25 16.75
C THR A 74 -0.91 -8.25 15.65
N CYS A 75 -0.25 -7.13 15.44
CA CYS A 75 0.98 -7.10 14.65
C CYS A 75 2.17 -7.33 15.59
N ASP A 76 2.60 -8.58 15.76
CA ASP A 76 3.71 -8.94 16.64
C ASP A 76 5.10 -8.50 16.13
N GLY A 77 5.16 -7.71 15.06
CA GLY A 77 6.39 -7.05 14.60
C GLY A 77 7.54 -7.99 14.22
N ILE A 78 7.33 -9.31 14.07
CA ILE A 78 8.34 -10.23 13.56
C ILE A 78 8.46 -10.01 12.04
N SER A 79 9.23 -8.97 11.71
CA SER A 79 10.04 -8.76 10.52
C SER A 79 9.74 -9.63 9.29
N TYR A 80 9.11 -9.04 8.27
CA TYR A 80 9.53 -9.35 6.90
C TYR A 80 10.66 -8.37 6.56
N GLY A 81 11.88 -8.80 6.87
CA GLY A 81 13.09 -8.05 6.63
C GLY A 81 13.28 -7.69 5.16
N SER A 82 13.95 -6.57 4.94
CA SER A 82 14.56 -6.21 3.67
C SER A 82 15.43 -7.37 3.15
N SER A 83 15.11 -7.88 1.97
CA SER A 83 16.00 -8.63 1.07
C SER A 83 15.45 -8.54 -0.35
#